data_AF-A0A7W7HRN4-F1
#
_entry.id   AF-A0A7W7HRN4-F1
#
_cell.length_a   1.000
_cell.length_b   1.000
_cell.length_c   1.000
_cell.angle_alpha   90.00
_cell.angle_beta   90.00
_cell.angle_gamma   90.00
#
_symmetry.space_group_name_H-M   'P 1'
#
loop_
_entity.id
_entity.type
_entity.pdbx_description
1 polymer ?
#
loop_
_entity_poly.entity_id
_entity_poly.type
_entity_poly.pdbx_seq_one_letter_code
_entity_poly.pdbx_strand_id
1 'polypeptide(L)'
;MHHANHYYGHAHVLARYCGLDDADPPRLHGYLQHGWNIGDGLAADHEFVAGTPVLLWSERTRRRAWSLGRRETYVVGSPWAYLLRMEKDPGVRREGTIWYPFHGWEGQHVLGDHARLIEQIRDTEPGPVTVCLYWQEYRTASVRRRYERAGFRVICHGYRGGRWERLDPQFLRRQAAELRRHRRVASNRLCSAVLYGALAGCEPAVYGDPMQLDGEDFAFGGPERIRRQWPELHGPFVDPDAARETAVAELGADRLLPPAELTRILGWHAAKVGAR
;
A
#
# COMPACT_ATOMS: atom_id res chain seq x y z
N MET A 1 -11.58 -17.41 7.50
CA MET A 1 -10.34 -16.59 7.48
C MET A 1 -10.54 -15.56 6.40
N HIS A 2 -10.31 -14.27 6.68
CA HIS A 2 -10.47 -13.28 5.63
C HIS A 2 -9.27 -13.37 4.68
N HIS A 3 -9.48 -13.84 3.45
CA HIS A 3 -8.40 -14.10 2.48
C HIS A 3 -7.55 -12.86 2.17
N ALA A 4 -8.15 -11.66 2.26
CA ALA A 4 -7.42 -10.41 2.05
C ALA A 4 -6.30 -10.15 3.08
N ASN A 5 -6.29 -10.86 4.22
CA ASN A 5 -5.23 -10.72 5.22
C ASN A 5 -3.85 -11.18 4.70
N HIS A 6 -3.81 -11.92 3.59
CA HIS A 6 -2.57 -12.37 2.95
C HIS A 6 -2.15 -11.51 1.76
N TYR A 7 -2.99 -10.55 1.35
CA TYR A 7 -2.66 -9.67 0.23
C TYR A 7 -1.32 -8.98 0.46
N TYR A 8 -0.52 -8.93 -0.60
CA TYR A 8 0.80 -8.31 -0.61
C TYR A 8 1.80 -8.90 0.41
N GLY A 9 1.53 -10.08 0.97
CA GLY A 9 2.39 -10.70 1.98
C GLY A 9 2.24 -10.11 3.39
N HIS A 10 1.12 -9.42 3.68
CA HIS A 10 0.90 -8.75 4.97
C HIS A 10 1.05 -9.69 6.18
N ALA A 11 0.32 -10.82 6.18
CA ALA A 11 0.42 -11.81 7.26
C ALA A 11 1.84 -12.35 7.46
N HIS A 12 2.60 -12.54 6.38
CA HIS A 12 3.99 -13.02 6.43
C HIS A 12 4.92 -11.99 7.11
N VAL A 13 4.77 -10.70 6.78
CA VAL A 13 5.54 -9.63 7.43
C VAL A 13 5.24 -9.57 8.93
N LEU A 14 3.96 -9.64 9.30
CA LEU A 14 3.55 -9.58 10.71
C LEU A 14 4.02 -10.83 11.48
N ALA A 15 3.96 -12.02 10.88
CA ALA A 15 4.42 -13.27 11.50
C ALA A 15 5.92 -13.21 11.80
N ARG A 16 6.72 -12.76 10.83
CA ARG A 16 8.17 -12.56 11.03
C ARG A 16 8.46 -11.58 12.16
N TYR A 17 7.74 -10.45 12.22
CA TYR A 17 7.91 -9.48 13.30
C TYR A 17 7.55 -10.07 14.68
N CYS A 18 6.56 -10.95 14.72
CA CYS A 18 6.15 -11.65 15.94
C CYS A 18 7.06 -12.83 16.31
N GLY A 19 8.08 -13.15 15.51
CA GLY A 19 8.95 -14.31 15.73
C GLY A 19 8.29 -15.66 15.43
N LEU A 20 7.23 -15.66 14.62
CA LEU A 20 6.53 -16.85 14.15
C LEU A 20 7.06 -17.28 12.77
N ASP A 21 6.70 -18.49 12.33
CA ASP A 21 6.99 -18.95 10.97
C ASP A 21 6.27 -18.05 9.95
N ASP A 22 7.05 -17.38 9.10
CA ASP A 22 6.54 -16.50 8.04
C ASP A 22 6.37 -17.21 6.70
N ALA A 23 6.71 -18.50 6.57
CA ALA A 23 6.36 -19.29 5.40
C ALA A 23 4.88 -19.69 5.42
N ASP A 24 4.36 -20.04 6.59
CA ASP A 24 2.95 -20.41 6.84
C ASP A 24 2.39 -19.63 8.04
N PRO A 25 2.07 -18.34 7.88
CA PRO A 25 1.66 -17.49 9.00
C PRO A 25 0.32 -17.96 9.59
N PRO A 26 0.15 -17.95 10.93
CA PRO A 26 -1.09 -18.40 11.53
C PRO A 26 -2.30 -17.57 11.09
N ARG A 27 -3.48 -18.16 11.24
CA ARG A 27 -4.72 -17.47 10.91
C ARG A 27 -4.94 -16.23 11.77
N LEU A 28 -5.01 -15.08 11.10
CA LEU A 28 -5.41 -13.82 11.71
C LEU A 28 -6.91 -13.83 12.07
N HIS A 29 -7.23 -13.42 13.29
CA HIS A 29 -8.60 -13.25 13.78
C HIS A 29 -9.10 -11.82 13.51
N GLY A 30 -9.89 -11.66 12.45
CA GLY A 30 -10.45 -10.37 12.03
C GLY A 30 -10.13 -10.00 10.58
N TYR A 31 -10.39 -8.75 10.23
CA TYR A 31 -10.04 -8.13 8.96
C TYR A 31 -8.87 -7.17 9.16
N LEU A 32 -7.76 -7.40 8.47
CA LEU A 32 -6.64 -6.48 8.43
C LEU A 32 -6.80 -5.51 7.26
N GLN A 33 -6.76 -4.20 7.55
CA GLN A 33 -6.62 -3.17 6.52
C GLN A 33 -5.45 -3.52 5.61
N HIS A 34 -5.68 -3.58 4.30
CA HIS A 34 -4.70 -4.06 3.33
C HIS A 34 -4.30 -3.01 2.28
N GLY A 35 -4.85 -1.80 2.39
CA GLY A 35 -4.53 -0.65 1.56
C GLY A 35 -4.88 0.64 2.29
N TRP A 36 -4.24 1.75 1.92
CA TRP A 36 -4.68 3.07 2.34
C TRP A 36 -5.97 3.42 1.59
N ASN A 37 -6.95 3.93 2.33
CA ASN A 37 -8.16 4.50 1.76
C ASN A 37 -8.65 5.66 2.63
N ILE A 38 -9.49 6.51 2.04
CA ILE A 38 -10.08 7.67 2.72
C ILE A 38 -11.22 7.33 3.68
N GLY A 39 -11.73 6.11 3.59
CA GLY A 39 -12.82 5.62 4.40
C GLY A 39 -12.32 5.07 5.73
N ASP A 40 -12.79 3.88 6.04
CA ASP A 40 -12.72 3.24 7.35
C ASP A 40 -11.72 2.08 7.39
N GLY A 41 -10.88 1.93 6.37
CA GLY A 41 -9.89 0.87 6.27
C GLY A 41 -10.39 -0.44 5.67
N LEU A 42 -11.70 -0.57 5.36
CA LEU A 42 -12.20 -1.67 4.53
C LEU A 42 -12.15 -1.28 3.05
N ALA A 43 -12.03 -2.28 2.19
CA ALA A 43 -12.24 -2.11 0.75
C ALA A 43 -13.73 -1.80 0.48
N ALA A 44 -14.01 -1.04 -0.58
CA ALA A 44 -15.37 -0.58 -0.89
C ALA A 44 -16.35 -1.74 -1.18
N ASP A 45 -15.85 -2.85 -1.71
CA ASP A 45 -16.60 -4.07 -2.01
C ASP A 45 -16.71 -5.03 -0.80
N HIS A 46 -16.15 -4.66 0.35
CA HIS A 46 -16.14 -5.52 1.52
C HIS A 46 -17.29 -5.20 2.48
N GLU A 47 -18.21 -6.14 2.60
CA GLU A 47 -19.29 -6.08 3.59
C GLU A 47 -18.73 -6.18 5.02
N PHE A 48 -19.08 -5.21 5.87
CA PHE A 48 -18.72 -5.24 7.27
C PHE A 48 -19.61 -6.25 8.02
N VAL A 49 -18.98 -7.23 8.67
CA VAL A 49 -19.67 -8.21 9.53
C VAL A 49 -19.53 -7.79 11.00
N ALA A 50 -20.65 -7.47 11.64
CA ALA A 50 -20.67 -7.12 13.06
C ALA A 50 -20.10 -8.26 13.94
N GLY A 51 -19.34 -7.91 14.97
CA GLY A 51 -18.64 -8.89 15.83
C GLY A 51 -17.35 -9.47 15.23
N THR A 52 -16.90 -8.96 14.09
CA THR A 52 -15.57 -9.25 13.54
C THR A 52 -14.60 -8.10 13.84
N PRO A 53 -13.46 -8.36 14.50
CA PRO A 53 -12.44 -7.35 14.71
C PRO A 53 -11.93 -6.75 13.39
N VAL A 54 -11.81 -5.43 13.35
CA VAL A 54 -11.19 -4.68 12.25
C VAL A 54 -9.87 -4.10 12.74
N LEU A 55 -8.78 -4.56 12.14
CA LEU A 55 -7.40 -4.20 12.47
C LEU A 55 -6.93 -3.11 11.50
N LEU A 56 -6.78 -1.90 12.02
CA LEU A 56 -6.57 -0.67 11.26
C LEU A 56 -5.16 -0.14 11.43
N TRP A 57 -4.65 0.55 10.44
CA TRP A 57 -3.27 1.04 10.48
C TRP A 57 -3.09 2.22 11.42
N SER A 58 -4.08 3.11 11.54
CA SER A 58 -3.93 4.34 12.31
C SER A 58 -5.18 4.75 13.09
N GLU A 59 -4.99 5.64 14.07
CA GLU A 59 -6.09 6.28 14.78
C GLU A 59 -6.95 7.16 13.87
N ARG A 60 -6.38 7.72 12.80
CA ARG A 60 -7.16 8.48 11.81
C ARG A 60 -8.19 7.59 11.14
N THR A 61 -7.77 6.40 10.67
CA THR A 61 -8.68 5.41 10.09
C THR A 61 -9.65 4.85 11.14
N ARG A 62 -9.17 4.57 12.36
CA ARG A 62 -10.04 4.10 13.46
C ARG A 62 -11.17 5.06 13.78
N ARG A 63 -10.89 6.37 13.85
CA ARG A 63 -11.91 7.40 14.08
C ARG A 63 -12.98 7.41 12.99
N ARG A 64 -12.59 7.28 11.72
CA ARG A 64 -13.53 7.17 10.59
C ARG A 64 -14.39 5.90 10.72
N ALA A 65 -13.78 4.75 10.99
CA ALA A 65 -14.51 3.51 11.23
C ALA A 65 -15.51 3.63 12.40
N TRP A 66 -15.11 4.27 13.51
CA TRP A 66 -15.97 4.54 14.65
C TRP A 66 -17.15 5.46 14.32
N SER A 67 -16.94 6.50 13.50
CA SER A 67 -18.03 7.38 13.07
C SER A 67 -19.07 6.66 12.21
N LEU A 68 -18.71 5.54 11.57
CA LEU A 68 -19.61 4.68 10.80
C LEU A 68 -20.23 3.55 11.66
N GLY A 69 -20.19 3.66 12.99
CA GLY A 69 -20.84 2.72 13.90
C GLY A 69 -20.02 1.45 14.20
N ARG A 70 -18.80 1.31 13.67
CA ARG A 70 -17.95 0.15 13.94
C ARG A 70 -17.33 0.28 15.32
N ARG A 71 -17.32 -0.79 16.11
CA ARG A 71 -16.89 -0.75 17.52
C ARG A 71 -15.68 -1.61 17.82
N GLU A 72 -15.60 -2.80 17.23
CA GLU A 72 -14.46 -3.72 17.38
C GLU A 72 -13.29 -3.33 16.48
N THR A 73 -12.79 -2.11 16.64
CA THR A 73 -11.70 -1.56 15.83
C THR A 73 -10.44 -1.41 16.66
N TYR A 74 -9.32 -1.92 16.14
CA TYR A 74 -8.04 -1.94 16.84
C TYR A 74 -6.97 -1.32 15.96
N VAL A 75 -6.16 -0.40 16.49
CA VAL A 75 -5.01 0.14 15.75
C VAL A 75 -3.82 -0.78 15.94
N VAL A 76 -3.25 -1.25 14.83
CA VAL A 76 -2.11 -2.18 14.82
C VAL A 76 -0.91 -1.65 14.05
N GLY A 77 -1.04 -0.58 13.26
CA GLY A 77 0.00 -0.15 12.33
C GLY A 77 0.01 -0.94 11.02
N SER A 78 0.55 -0.34 9.96
CA SER A 78 0.67 -1.02 8.67
C SER A 78 1.74 -2.11 8.69
N PRO A 79 1.53 -3.27 8.02
CA PRO A 79 2.59 -4.25 7.79
C PRO A 79 3.86 -3.64 7.16
N TRP A 80 3.69 -2.63 6.30
CA TRP A 80 4.79 -1.85 5.73
C TRP A 80 5.69 -1.22 6.79
N ALA A 81 5.12 -0.56 7.81
CA ALA A 81 5.90 0.07 8.87
C ALA A 81 6.67 -0.96 9.72
N TYR A 82 6.10 -2.13 9.97
CA TYR A 82 6.84 -3.25 10.61
C TYR A 82 7.98 -3.76 9.74
N LEU A 83 7.77 -3.87 8.42
CA LEU A 83 8.83 -4.25 7.48
C LEU A 83 10.01 -3.27 7.54
N LEU A 84 9.74 -1.97 7.49
CA LEU A 84 10.79 -0.94 7.59
C LEU A 84 11.48 -0.92 8.96
N ARG A 85 10.76 -1.27 10.04
CA ARG A 85 11.35 -1.42 11.37
C ARG A 85 12.32 -2.60 11.45
N MET A 86 11.99 -3.72 10.82
CA MET A 86 12.81 -4.93 10.83
C MET A 86 14.02 -4.84 9.90
N GLU A 87 13.84 -4.23 8.73
CA GLU A 87 14.86 -4.18 7.68
C GLU A 87 15.47 -2.79 7.61
N LYS A 88 16.76 -2.67 7.94
CA LYS A 88 17.48 -1.40 7.81
C LYS A 88 17.64 -1.02 6.34
N ASP A 89 17.59 0.28 6.08
CA ASP A 89 17.99 0.82 4.77
C ASP A 89 19.50 0.55 4.58
N PRO A 90 19.92 -0.11 3.48
CA PRO A 90 21.33 -0.33 3.20
C PRO A 90 22.10 0.97 2.89
N GLY A 91 21.44 2.12 2.75
CA GLY A 91 22.10 3.41 2.51
C GLY A 91 22.67 3.55 1.10
N VAL A 92 22.12 2.79 0.14
CA VAL A 92 22.52 2.88 -1.27
C VAL A 92 22.13 4.24 -1.83
N ARG A 93 22.96 4.79 -2.73
CA ARG A 93 22.62 6.03 -3.45
C ARG A 93 21.30 5.84 -4.20
N ARG A 94 20.34 6.73 -3.89
CA ARG A 94 19.02 6.76 -4.51
C ARG A 94 19.05 7.56 -5.80
N GLU A 95 18.41 7.06 -6.84
CA GLU A 95 18.37 7.69 -8.16
C GLU A 95 17.01 7.49 -8.84
N GLY A 96 16.61 8.49 -9.64
CA GLY A 96 15.41 8.39 -10.47
C GLY A 96 14.11 8.31 -9.69
N THR A 97 13.06 7.93 -10.43
CA THR A 97 11.68 7.94 -9.95
C THR A 97 11.05 6.59 -10.16
N ILE A 98 10.44 6.03 -9.10
CA ILE A 98 9.50 4.93 -9.25
C ILE A 98 8.07 5.47 -9.35
N TRP A 99 7.45 5.16 -10.47
CA TRP A 99 6.11 5.61 -10.83
C TRP A 99 5.09 4.48 -10.67
N TYR A 100 3.98 4.76 -10.01
CA TYR A 100 2.86 3.84 -9.82
C TYR A 100 1.64 4.41 -10.53
N PRO A 101 1.34 4.00 -11.77
CA PRO A 101 0.10 4.40 -12.41
C PRO A 101 -1.10 3.90 -11.60
N PHE A 102 -2.13 4.74 -11.55
CA PHE A 102 -3.44 4.32 -11.09
C PHE A 102 -3.94 3.20 -11.99
N HIS A 103 -4.46 2.16 -11.34
CA HIS A 103 -4.83 0.92 -11.97
C HIS A 103 -6.19 0.47 -11.46
N GLY A 104 -6.85 -0.31 -12.31
CA GLY A 104 -8.05 -1.05 -11.95
C GLY A 104 -7.69 -2.28 -11.15
N TRP A 105 -8.71 -3.01 -10.72
CA TRP A 105 -8.54 -4.31 -10.06
C TRP A 105 -9.49 -5.33 -10.70
N GLU A 106 -9.53 -6.54 -10.17
CA GLU A 106 -10.26 -7.69 -10.73
C GLU A 106 -11.74 -7.39 -11.04
N GLY A 107 -12.36 -6.40 -10.39
CA GLY A 107 -13.74 -5.99 -10.61
C GLY A 107 -13.95 -4.67 -11.38
N GLN A 108 -12.90 -3.94 -11.79
CA GLN A 108 -13.05 -2.60 -12.36
C GLN A 108 -11.89 -2.22 -13.31
N HIS A 109 -12.23 -1.73 -14.51
CA HIS A 109 -11.25 -1.31 -15.52
C HIS A 109 -11.01 0.21 -15.50
N VAL A 110 -9.78 0.62 -15.81
CA VAL A 110 -9.42 2.05 -15.95
C VAL A 110 -9.74 2.53 -17.36
N LEU A 111 -10.44 3.66 -17.42
CA LEU A 111 -10.56 4.53 -18.58
C LEU A 111 -9.57 5.69 -18.38
N GLY A 112 -8.52 5.73 -19.17
CA GLY A 112 -7.47 6.74 -19.01
C GLY A 112 -6.55 6.87 -20.21
N ASP A 113 -5.98 8.06 -20.39
CA ASP A 113 -5.03 8.35 -21.46
C ASP A 113 -3.60 8.06 -20.99
N HIS A 114 -3.15 6.81 -21.21
CA HIS A 114 -1.78 6.42 -20.92
C HIS A 114 -0.74 7.22 -21.72
N ALA A 115 -1.07 7.70 -22.93
CA ALA A 115 -0.12 8.45 -23.74
C ALA A 115 0.13 9.82 -23.12
N ARG A 116 -0.93 10.52 -22.74
CA ARG A 116 -0.84 11.79 -22.00
C ARG A 116 -0.11 11.63 -20.67
N LEU A 117 -0.37 10.56 -19.92
CA LEU A 117 0.35 10.31 -18.68
C LEU A 117 1.86 10.09 -18.92
N ILE A 118 2.22 9.34 -19.97
CA ILE A 118 3.63 9.13 -20.36
C ILE A 118 4.32 10.46 -20.70
N GLU A 119 3.65 11.34 -21.45
CA GLU A 119 4.17 12.68 -21.78
C GLU A 119 4.41 13.51 -20.51
N GLN A 120 3.41 13.58 -19.62
CA GLN A 120 3.53 14.30 -18.35
C GLN A 120 4.67 13.78 -17.47
N ILE A 121 4.88 12.46 -17.43
CA ILE A 121 6.00 11.86 -16.69
C ILE A 121 7.33 12.33 -17.28
N ARG A 122 7.49 12.29 -18.61
CA ARG A 122 8.73 12.71 -19.29
C ARG A 122 9.03 14.19 -19.09
N ASP A 123 8.01 15.03 -19.09
CA ASP A 123 8.19 16.48 -18.93
C ASP A 123 8.53 16.88 -17.49
N THR A 124 8.16 16.05 -16.51
CA THR A 124 8.29 16.38 -15.08
C THR A 124 9.46 15.67 -14.40
N GLU A 125 9.77 14.43 -14.80
CA GLU A 125 10.75 13.60 -14.10
C GLU A 125 12.17 13.83 -14.64
N PRO A 126 13.13 14.27 -13.79
CA PRO A 126 14.44 14.74 -14.25
C PRO A 126 15.44 13.61 -14.55
N GLY A 127 15.06 12.34 -14.39
CA GLY A 127 15.98 11.21 -14.43
C GLY A 127 15.30 9.92 -14.88
N PRO A 128 15.96 8.76 -14.72
CA PRO A 128 15.40 7.49 -15.14
C PRO A 128 14.11 7.18 -14.37
N VAL A 129 13.10 6.68 -15.10
CA VAL A 129 11.80 6.32 -14.53
C VAL A 129 11.60 4.80 -14.59
N THR A 130 11.26 4.23 -13.44
CA THR A 130 10.76 2.87 -13.30
C THR A 130 9.25 2.90 -13.12
N VAL A 131 8.48 2.38 -14.07
CA VAL A 131 7.03 2.22 -13.95
C VAL A 131 6.71 0.88 -13.32
N CYS A 132 6.07 0.88 -12.15
CA CYS A 132 5.54 -0.31 -11.51
C CYS A 132 4.06 -0.48 -11.82
N LEU A 133 3.74 -1.45 -12.68
CA LEU A 133 2.36 -1.78 -13.04
C LEU A 133 1.75 -2.78 -12.05
N TYR A 134 0.42 -2.70 -11.89
CA TYR A 134 -0.33 -3.77 -11.22
C TYR A 134 -0.23 -5.07 -12.02
N TRP A 135 -0.28 -6.22 -11.35
CA TRP A 135 0.04 -7.51 -11.99
C TRP A 135 -0.83 -7.82 -13.21
N GLN A 136 -2.10 -7.40 -13.22
CA GLN A 136 -2.98 -7.57 -14.37
C GLN A 136 -2.50 -6.74 -15.57
N GLU A 137 -2.23 -5.46 -15.35
CA GLU A 137 -1.72 -4.54 -16.38
C GLU A 137 -0.33 -4.95 -16.87
N TYR A 138 0.51 -5.42 -15.96
CA TYR A 138 1.84 -5.95 -16.29
C TYR A 138 1.76 -7.19 -17.20
N ARG A 139 0.72 -8.02 -17.03
CA ARG A 139 0.44 -9.16 -17.91
C ARG A 139 -0.22 -8.75 -19.22
N THR A 140 -0.90 -7.61 -19.25
CA THR A 140 -1.47 -7.02 -20.47
C THR A 140 -0.35 -6.41 -21.32
N ALA A 141 0.17 -7.20 -22.26
CA ALA A 141 1.34 -6.83 -23.05
C ALA A 141 1.18 -5.52 -23.85
N SER A 142 -0.04 -5.14 -24.24
CA SER A 142 -0.30 -3.85 -24.89
C SER A 142 -0.05 -2.66 -23.95
N VAL A 143 -0.51 -2.74 -22.69
CA VAL A 143 -0.26 -1.72 -21.67
C VAL A 143 1.22 -1.68 -21.31
N ARG A 144 1.83 -2.82 -21.00
CA ARG A 144 3.25 -2.90 -20.65
C ARG A 144 4.15 -2.31 -21.75
N ARG A 145 3.93 -2.70 -23.01
CA ARG A 145 4.72 -2.22 -24.15
C ARG A 145 4.59 -0.72 -24.40
N ARG A 146 3.50 -0.06 -23.99
CA ARG A 146 3.39 1.40 -24.12
C ARG A 146 4.45 2.12 -23.28
N TYR A 147 4.60 1.71 -22.02
CA TYR A 147 5.62 2.28 -21.13
C TYR A 147 7.04 1.84 -21.50
N GLU A 148 7.24 0.59 -21.93
CA GLU A 148 8.57 0.10 -22.39
C GLU A 148 9.03 0.89 -23.63
N ARG A 149 8.15 1.08 -24.63
CA ARG A 149 8.45 1.90 -25.82
C ARG A 149 8.68 3.37 -25.50
N ALA A 150 8.18 3.83 -24.35
CA ALA A 150 8.45 5.17 -23.86
C ALA A 150 9.85 5.32 -23.22
N GLY A 151 10.63 4.24 -23.14
CA GLY A 151 11.97 4.24 -22.57
C GLY A 151 12.01 4.01 -21.06
N PHE A 152 10.86 3.69 -20.44
CA PHE A 152 10.81 3.42 -19.00
C PHE A 152 11.18 1.96 -18.70
N ARG A 153 11.82 1.73 -17.54
CA ARG A 153 11.93 0.39 -16.96
C ARG A 153 10.56 -0.01 -16.43
N VAL A 154 10.01 -1.14 -16.86
CA VAL A 154 8.68 -1.59 -16.40
C VAL A 154 8.80 -2.81 -15.50
N ILE A 155 8.20 -2.76 -14.31
CA ILE A 155 8.26 -3.82 -13.30
C ILE A 155 6.88 -4.15 -12.73
N CYS A 156 6.83 -5.21 -11.92
CA CYS A 156 5.72 -5.56 -11.05
C CYS A 156 6.28 -6.16 -9.75
N HIS A 157 5.75 -5.73 -8.60
CA HIS A 157 6.22 -6.23 -7.29
C HIS A 157 5.80 -7.66 -6.99
N GLY A 158 4.83 -8.21 -7.74
CA GLY A 158 4.32 -9.56 -7.55
C GLY A 158 2.81 -9.63 -7.69
N TYR A 159 2.27 -10.82 -7.49
CA TYR A 159 0.82 -11.03 -7.49
C TYR A 159 0.23 -10.57 -6.16
N ARG A 160 -0.94 -9.93 -6.21
CA ARG A 160 -1.73 -9.65 -4.99
C ARG A 160 -2.18 -10.95 -4.31
N GLY A 161 -2.42 -11.98 -5.14
CA GLY A 161 -3.09 -13.23 -4.80
C GLY A 161 -4.60 -13.07 -4.72
N GLY A 162 -5.32 -14.19 -4.79
CA GLY A 162 -6.78 -14.24 -4.69
C GLY A 162 -7.24 -15.65 -4.36
N ARG A 163 -8.20 -15.79 -3.44
CA ARG A 163 -8.71 -17.09 -2.97
C ARG A 163 -7.61 -18.11 -2.60
N TRP A 164 -6.55 -17.66 -1.91
CA TRP A 164 -5.41 -18.49 -1.47
C TRP A 164 -4.47 -18.98 -2.57
N GLU A 165 -4.74 -18.66 -3.84
CA GLU A 165 -3.89 -19.03 -4.95
C GLU A 165 -2.94 -17.89 -5.32
N ARG A 166 -1.69 -18.26 -5.66
CA ARG A 166 -0.67 -17.35 -6.21
C ARG A 166 -0.42 -16.10 -5.34
N LEU A 167 -0.48 -16.27 -4.01
CA LEU A 167 -0.03 -15.27 -3.06
C LEU A 167 1.47 -15.07 -3.19
N ASP A 168 1.91 -13.84 -2.98
CA ASP A 168 3.31 -13.47 -3.11
C ASP A 168 3.85 -12.92 -1.77
N PRO A 169 4.44 -13.78 -0.92
CA PRO A 169 4.96 -13.36 0.39
C PRO A 169 6.05 -12.29 0.31
N GLN A 170 6.69 -12.12 -0.86
CA GLN A 170 7.81 -11.20 -1.05
C GLN A 170 7.39 -9.87 -1.66
N PHE A 171 6.09 -9.62 -1.88
CA PHE A 171 5.60 -8.40 -2.53
C PHE A 171 6.09 -7.13 -1.84
N LEU A 172 5.81 -6.95 -0.53
CA LEU A 172 6.25 -5.75 0.19
C LEU A 172 7.79 -5.65 0.28
N ARG A 173 8.51 -6.78 0.39
CA ARG A 173 9.99 -6.75 0.40
C ARG A 173 10.57 -6.25 -0.92
N ARG A 174 10.01 -6.68 -2.07
CA ARG A 174 10.41 -6.16 -3.38
C ARG A 174 10.05 -4.69 -3.55
N GLN A 175 8.88 -4.28 -3.06
CA GLN A 175 8.51 -2.88 -3.06
C GLN A 175 9.47 -2.03 -2.21
N ALA A 176 9.87 -2.50 -1.04
CA ALA A 176 10.88 -1.84 -0.20
C ALA A 176 12.25 -1.77 -0.87
N ALA A 177 12.67 -2.85 -1.53
CA ALA A 177 13.93 -2.88 -2.27
C ALA A 177 13.96 -1.86 -3.41
N GLU A 178 12.87 -1.73 -4.17
CA GLU A 178 12.77 -0.73 -5.24
C GLU A 178 12.68 0.69 -4.68
N LEU A 179 11.82 0.96 -3.68
CA LEU A 179 11.71 2.30 -3.08
C LEU A 179 13.04 2.78 -2.48
N ARG A 180 13.83 1.89 -1.85
CA ARG A 180 15.16 2.22 -1.30
C ARG A 180 16.21 2.56 -2.36
N ARG A 181 15.97 2.25 -3.62
CA ARG A 181 16.84 2.60 -4.76
C ARG A 181 16.43 3.88 -5.45
N HIS A 182 15.18 4.32 -5.27
CA HIS A 182 14.64 5.48 -5.95
C HIS A 182 14.67 6.71 -5.05
N ARG A 183 15.01 7.85 -5.66
CA ARG A 183 14.97 9.15 -4.98
C ARG A 183 13.54 9.62 -4.82
N ARG A 184 12.74 9.49 -5.88
CA ARG A 184 11.34 9.92 -5.92
C ARG A 184 10.37 8.75 -6.02
N VAL A 185 9.19 8.92 -5.44
CA VAL A 185 8.03 8.05 -5.62
C VAL A 185 6.88 8.89 -6.15
N ALA A 186 6.20 8.42 -7.20
CA ALA A 186 5.14 9.21 -7.80
C ALA A 186 3.98 8.36 -8.33
N SER A 187 2.82 9.00 -8.44
CA SER A 187 1.57 8.39 -8.91
C SER A 187 0.63 9.48 -9.41
N ASN A 188 -0.31 9.12 -10.29
CA ASN A 188 -1.38 10.02 -10.70
C ASN A 188 -2.58 10.06 -9.73
N ARG A 189 -2.58 9.21 -8.69
CA ARG A 189 -3.46 9.33 -7.53
C ARG A 189 -2.71 9.08 -6.22
N LEU A 190 -3.13 9.73 -5.14
CA LEU A 190 -2.63 9.39 -3.81
C LEU A 190 -3.04 7.95 -3.46
N CYS A 191 -2.06 7.11 -3.13
CA CYS A 191 -2.24 5.70 -2.87
C CYS A 191 -1.23 5.18 -1.84
N SER A 192 -1.39 3.93 -1.40
CA SER A 192 -0.46 3.31 -0.44
C SER A 192 1.00 3.41 -0.87
N ALA A 193 1.30 3.25 -2.16
CA ALA A 193 2.68 3.26 -2.65
C ALA A 193 3.39 4.61 -2.43
N VAL A 194 2.67 5.73 -2.56
CA VAL A 194 3.21 7.07 -2.29
C VAL A 194 3.51 7.24 -0.81
N LEU A 195 2.57 6.86 0.07
CA LEU A 195 2.77 6.90 1.52
C LEU A 195 3.91 5.96 1.97
N TYR A 196 4.00 4.78 1.36
CA TYR A 196 5.05 3.81 1.62
C TYR A 196 6.42 4.36 1.26
N GLY A 197 6.54 5.00 0.09
CA GLY A 197 7.77 5.65 -0.34
C GLY A 197 8.15 6.84 0.52
N ALA A 198 7.21 7.72 0.88
CA ALA A 198 7.45 8.82 1.81
C ALA A 198 7.98 8.32 3.17
N LEU A 199 7.37 7.26 3.73
CA LEU A 199 7.86 6.64 4.96
C LEU A 199 9.25 6.00 4.80
N ALA A 200 9.54 5.43 3.62
CA ALA A 200 10.83 4.87 3.27
C ALA A 200 11.90 5.91 2.90
N GLY A 201 11.57 7.22 2.88
CA GLY A 201 12.51 8.31 2.62
C GLY A 201 12.62 8.74 1.16
N CYS A 202 11.66 8.39 0.31
CA CYS A 202 11.55 8.96 -1.04
C CYS A 202 10.90 10.34 -0.99
N GLU A 203 11.24 11.21 -1.95
CA GLU A 203 10.52 12.44 -2.25
C GLU A 203 9.21 12.10 -3.00
N PRO A 204 8.02 12.32 -2.42
CA PRO A 204 6.76 11.91 -3.04
C PRO A 204 6.24 12.95 -4.04
N ALA A 205 5.40 12.50 -4.98
CA ALA A 205 4.65 13.36 -5.87
C ALA A 205 3.30 12.72 -6.25
N VAL A 206 2.26 13.54 -6.38
CA VAL A 206 0.94 13.11 -6.87
C VAL A 206 0.45 14.08 -7.92
N TYR A 207 0.56 13.71 -9.19
CA TYR A 207 0.23 14.59 -10.31
C TYR A 207 -0.12 13.84 -11.59
N GLY A 208 -0.67 14.57 -12.55
CA GLY A 208 -1.09 14.05 -13.83
C GLY A 208 -2.58 13.72 -13.87
N ASP A 209 -3.03 13.17 -14.99
CA ASP A 209 -4.42 12.73 -15.15
C ASP A 209 -4.71 11.60 -14.15
N PRO A 210 -5.61 11.78 -13.16
CA PRO A 210 -5.93 10.74 -12.19
C PRO A 210 -6.54 9.49 -12.84
N MET A 211 -6.91 9.56 -14.14
CA MET A 211 -7.71 8.57 -14.85
C MET A 211 -9.06 8.34 -14.15
N GLN A 212 -9.93 7.51 -14.73
CA GLN A 212 -11.24 7.22 -14.15
C GLN A 212 -11.46 5.71 -14.12
N LEU A 213 -12.13 5.22 -13.08
CA LEU A 213 -12.65 3.86 -13.10
C LEU A 213 -14.06 3.87 -13.68
N ASP A 214 -14.39 2.87 -14.49
CA ASP A 214 -15.76 2.68 -14.95
C ASP A 214 -16.68 2.40 -13.75
N GLY A 215 -17.73 3.21 -13.55
CA GLY A 215 -18.61 3.13 -12.38
C GLY A 215 -17.96 3.51 -11.04
N GLU A 216 -16.99 4.43 -11.03
CA GLU A 216 -16.30 4.85 -9.79
C GLU A 216 -17.27 5.27 -8.68
N ASP A 217 -17.20 4.56 -7.54
CA ASP A 217 -18.00 4.88 -6.36
C ASP A 217 -17.34 5.99 -5.53
N PHE A 218 -18.06 7.10 -5.39
CA PHE A 218 -17.67 8.25 -4.59
C PHE A 218 -18.28 8.23 -3.17
N ALA A 219 -18.72 7.08 -2.65
CA ALA A 219 -19.32 6.93 -1.31
C ALA A 219 -18.50 7.61 -0.20
N PHE A 220 -17.18 7.65 -0.34
CA PHE A 220 -16.29 8.33 0.61
C PHE A 220 -15.83 9.72 0.17
N GLY A 221 -16.42 10.33 -0.85
CA GLY A 221 -16.14 11.70 -1.33
C GLY A 221 -15.11 11.80 -2.47
N GLY A 222 -14.60 10.67 -2.94
CA GLY A 222 -13.80 10.58 -4.16
C GLY A 222 -12.46 11.33 -4.17
N PRO A 223 -11.85 11.48 -5.37
CA PRO A 223 -10.59 12.19 -5.56
C PRO A 223 -10.60 13.64 -5.05
N GLU A 224 -11.73 14.34 -5.15
CA GLU A 224 -11.81 15.73 -4.69
C GLU A 224 -11.73 15.86 -3.16
N ARG A 225 -12.31 14.91 -2.41
CA ARG A 225 -12.12 14.90 -0.95
C ARG A 225 -10.66 14.60 -0.59
N ILE A 226 -10.01 13.68 -1.32
CA ILE A 226 -8.59 13.38 -1.13
C ILE A 226 -7.74 14.65 -1.28
N ARG A 227 -7.93 15.40 -2.38
CA ARG A 227 -7.19 16.64 -2.62
C ARG A 227 -7.42 17.69 -1.54
N ARG A 228 -8.65 17.82 -1.05
CA ARG A 228 -8.96 18.78 0.04
C ARG A 228 -8.42 18.36 1.40
N GLN A 229 -8.38 17.06 1.69
CA GLN A 229 -7.98 16.55 3.00
C GLN A 229 -6.46 16.37 3.14
N TRP A 230 -5.76 16.14 2.02
CA TRP A 230 -4.30 16.05 1.98
C TRP A 230 -3.72 16.93 0.86
N PRO A 231 -3.99 18.25 0.85
CA PRO A 231 -3.51 19.15 -0.19
C PRO A 231 -1.97 19.15 -0.25
N GLU A 232 -1.30 18.95 0.88
CA GLU A 232 0.15 18.89 1.00
C GLU A 232 0.78 17.73 0.23
N LEU A 233 0.01 16.68 -0.09
CA LEU A 233 0.51 15.51 -0.83
C LEU A 233 0.33 15.61 -2.35
N HIS A 234 -0.22 16.71 -2.86
CA HIS A 234 -0.54 16.85 -4.28
C HIS A 234 0.36 17.86 -4.98
N GLY A 235 0.77 17.50 -6.19
CA GLY A 235 1.67 18.26 -7.03
C GLY A 235 2.87 17.45 -7.53
N PRO A 236 3.61 17.98 -8.52
CA PRO A 236 4.84 17.37 -9.01
C PRO A 236 5.99 17.43 -8.00
N PHE A 237 5.95 18.43 -7.11
CA PHE A 237 6.91 18.60 -6.02
C PHE A 237 6.14 18.82 -4.74
N VAL A 238 6.39 17.94 -3.76
CA VAL A 238 5.78 17.96 -2.43
C VAL A 238 6.91 18.10 -1.42
N ASP A 239 6.64 18.80 -0.32
CA ASP A 239 7.54 18.84 0.83
C ASP A 239 7.73 17.43 1.41
N PRO A 240 8.94 16.85 1.34
CA PRO A 240 9.20 15.50 1.82
C PRO A 240 8.95 15.33 3.32
N ASP A 241 9.17 16.37 4.13
CA ASP A 241 9.00 16.28 5.58
C ASP A 241 7.52 16.26 5.96
N ALA A 242 6.71 17.16 5.39
CA ALA A 242 5.26 17.14 5.54
C ALA A 242 4.65 15.81 5.07
N ALA A 243 5.12 15.30 3.92
CA ALA A 243 4.64 14.03 3.41
C ALA A 243 5.03 12.84 4.28
N ARG A 244 6.23 12.87 4.87
CA ARG A 244 6.69 11.87 5.83
C ARG A 244 5.85 11.91 7.10
N GLU A 245 5.53 13.10 7.64
CA GLU A 245 4.65 13.25 8.80
C GLU A 245 3.26 12.65 8.53
N THR A 246 2.67 12.97 7.38
CA THR A 246 1.39 12.39 6.97
C THR A 246 1.50 10.88 6.78
N ALA A 247 2.57 10.37 6.16
CA ALA A 247 2.77 8.93 6.03
C ALA A 247 2.89 8.22 7.38
N VAL A 248 3.62 8.79 8.35
CA VAL A 248 3.71 8.26 9.71
C VAL A 248 2.31 8.16 10.34
N ALA A 249 1.52 9.23 10.23
CA ALA A 249 0.19 9.29 10.82
C ALA A 249 -0.85 8.38 10.14
N GLU A 250 -0.82 8.24 8.81
CA GLU A 250 -1.75 7.38 8.07
C GLU A 250 -1.39 5.89 8.16
N LEU A 251 -0.10 5.57 8.25
CA LEU A 251 0.42 4.20 8.31
C LEU A 251 0.62 3.67 9.74
N GLY A 252 0.45 4.52 10.76
CA GLY A 252 0.63 4.19 12.17
C GLY A 252 2.07 3.83 12.54
N ALA A 253 3.05 4.41 11.86
CA ALA A 253 4.46 4.10 12.08
C ALA A 253 4.98 4.62 13.44
N ASP A 254 4.26 5.55 14.07
CA ASP A 254 4.53 6.12 15.39
C ASP A 254 4.09 5.23 16.56
N ARG A 255 3.32 4.17 16.29
CA ARG A 255 2.60 3.39 17.32
C ARG A 255 2.62 1.88 17.08
N LEU A 256 3.72 1.39 16.52
CA LEU A 256 3.89 -0.05 16.30
C LEU A 256 3.88 -0.80 17.62
N LEU A 257 3.11 -1.88 17.68
CA LEU A 257 2.93 -2.70 18.87
C LEU A 257 4.16 -3.59 19.10
N PRO A 258 4.52 -3.88 20.36
CA PRO A 258 5.49 -4.93 20.66
C PRO A 258 5.03 -6.31 20.14
N PRO A 259 5.95 -7.23 19.80
CA PRO A 259 5.62 -8.55 19.26
C PRO A 259 4.56 -9.32 20.05
N ALA A 260 4.65 -9.34 21.39
CA ALA A 260 3.71 -10.06 22.24
C ALA A 260 2.29 -9.46 22.21
N GLU A 261 2.18 -8.13 22.17
CA GLU A 261 0.90 -7.45 22.10
C GLU A 261 0.25 -7.62 20.73
N LEU A 262 1.05 -7.46 19.66
CA LEU A 262 0.58 -7.70 18.31
C LEU A 262 0.08 -9.14 18.15
N THR A 263 0.87 -10.13 18.58
CA THR A 263 0.49 -11.56 18.59
C THR A 263 -0.88 -11.78 19.22
N ARG A 264 -1.11 -11.20 20.40
CA ARG A 264 -2.39 -11.29 21.12
C ARG A 264 -3.54 -10.66 20.34
N ILE A 265 -3.36 -9.45 19.80
CA ILE A 265 -4.40 -8.74 19.04
C ILE A 265 -4.73 -9.48 17.74
N LEU A 266 -3.75 -10.07 17.07
CA LEU A 266 -3.95 -10.84 15.84
C LEU A 266 -4.65 -12.19 16.10
N GLY A 267 -4.83 -12.59 17.36
CA GLY A 267 -5.39 -13.89 17.74
C GLY A 267 -4.43 -15.05 17.48
N TRP A 268 -3.13 -14.77 17.42
CA TRP A 268 -2.10 -15.78 17.24
C TRP A 268 -1.71 -16.37 18.58
N HIS A 269 -1.72 -17.69 18.66
CA HIS A 269 -1.17 -18.40 19.80
C HIS A 269 0.29 -18.72 19.50
N ALA A 270 1.22 -18.26 20.34
CA ALA A 270 2.57 -18.78 20.30
C ALA A 270 2.46 -20.30 20.51
N ALA A 271 2.90 -21.09 19.52
CA ALA A 271 2.99 -22.53 19.69
C ALA A 271 3.78 -22.78 20.98
N LYS A 272 3.24 -23.60 21.90
CA LYS A 272 4.03 -24.09 23.03
C LYS A 272 5.25 -24.77 22.41
N VAL A 273 6.43 -24.16 22.57
CA VAL A 273 7.69 -24.84 22.29
C VAL A 273 7.65 -26.11 23.14
N GLY A 274 7.53 -27.26 22.48
CA GLY A 274 7.47 -28.54 23.16
C GLY A 274 8.69 -28.66 24.06
N ALA A 275 8.46 -28.80 25.36
CA ALA A 275 9.47 -29.32 26.25
C ALA A 275 9.87 -30.69 25.69
N ARG A 276 11.15 -30.83 25.33
CA ARG A 276 11.77 -32.13 25.07
C ARG A 276 11.81 -32.95 26.35
#